data_AF-A0A8T5LAN5-F1
#
_entry.id   AF-A0A8T5LAN5-F1
#
_cell.length_a   1.000
_cell.length_b   1.000
_cell.length_c   1.000
_cell.angle_alpha   90.00
_cell.angle_beta   90.00
_cell.angle_gamma   90.00
#
_symmetry.space_group_name_H-M   'P 1'
#
loop_
_entity.id
_entity.type
_entity.pdbx_description
1 polymer ?
#
loop_
_entity_poly.entity_id
_entity_poly.type
_entity_poly.pdbx_seq_one_letter_code
_entity_poly.pdbx_strand_id
1 'polypeptide(L)'
;TITADSNVGSCGFVNGQVDVSAFNSSTFVIVWGDETDDNYQYAIYDNTGSLILGPTVIYNVTDRTGWSSISVSAFNSSVFGVAYFDPDATTDVHYSTYTSSGTAISTANDLTSTEIVYSVSISALNSTTAVISYVDQTDDDASFQVWDYLGNQAVAETDIDTEVEISYQTSVSALNSSLFVYGYLDDFDNDISFGISYSNGSGYVSPIDVDSSIGTQWHTPVAVATINETLFVIAWWDNDGSNDISFQTYYSNGTAFSDVVDASDIGAEYLDVASYAASTGISICEDNETFVIAFANSSGGYIESYYSNGSMWNGICLETDPCICPGLNNNWEIGLSDNCYIDSDCDLGTGKLSFTGTGTATCGANIYTSSLGDPGSGGTLFIDSTCTIFVS
;
A
#
# COMPACT_ATOMS: atom_id res chain seq x y z
N THR A 1 1.01 13.98 13.86
CA THR A 1 0.05 14.62 12.94
C THR A 1 0.78 15.67 12.15
N ILE A 2 0.65 15.62 10.82
CA ILE A 2 1.21 16.59 9.88
C ILE A 2 0.03 17.30 9.25
N THR A 3 0.10 18.62 9.12
CA THR A 3 -0.87 19.39 8.33
C THR A 3 -0.16 19.76 7.04
N ALA A 4 -0.44 19.03 5.96
CA ALA A 4 0.13 19.33 4.65
C ALA A 4 -0.40 20.67 4.13
N ASP A 5 -1.69 20.89 4.33
CA ASP A 5 -2.42 22.08 3.90
C ASP A 5 -3.66 22.25 4.80
N SER A 6 -4.08 23.50 5.04
CA SER A 6 -5.34 23.80 5.75
C SER A 6 -6.55 23.82 4.81
N ASN A 7 -6.31 23.81 3.50
CA ASN A 7 -7.31 23.88 2.46
C ASN A 7 -7.38 22.56 1.66
N VAL A 8 -6.97 21.45 2.28
CA VAL A 8 -7.26 20.12 1.74
C VAL A 8 -8.77 20.01 1.62
N GLY A 9 -9.21 19.96 0.39
CA GLY A 9 -10.60 19.95 0.03
C GLY A 9 -10.70 19.59 -1.43
N SER A 10 -11.84 19.09 -1.84
CA SER A 10 -12.12 19.00 -3.26
C SER A 10 -12.15 20.40 -3.85
N CYS A 11 -11.45 20.63 -4.96
CA CYS A 11 -11.44 21.85 -5.77
C CYS A 11 -12.85 22.24 -6.31
N GLY A 12 -13.82 22.47 -5.42
CA GLY A 12 -15.24 22.67 -5.70
C GLY A 12 -16.20 21.47 -5.54
N PHE A 13 -15.78 20.33 -4.97
CA PHE A 13 -16.59 19.08 -4.95
C PHE A 13 -16.99 18.59 -3.54
N VAL A 14 -17.38 17.31 -3.40
CA VAL A 14 -17.90 16.75 -2.14
C VAL A 14 -16.82 16.02 -1.34
N ASN A 15 -15.70 15.59 -1.96
CA ASN A 15 -14.69 14.74 -1.32
C ASN A 15 -13.26 15.18 -1.68
N GLY A 16 -12.51 15.72 -0.72
CA GLY A 16 -11.07 15.95 -0.89
C GLY A 16 -10.33 14.62 -0.80
N GLN A 17 -9.55 14.27 -1.84
CA GLN A 17 -8.70 13.09 -1.82
C GLN A 17 -7.26 13.47 -1.46
N VAL A 18 -6.65 12.62 -0.62
CA VAL A 18 -5.25 12.68 -0.21
C VAL A 18 -4.70 11.27 -0.33
N ASP A 19 -3.49 11.15 -0.86
CA ASP A 19 -2.78 9.88 -0.91
C ASP A 19 -1.32 10.07 -0.50
N VAL A 20 -0.69 9.02 0.00
CA VAL A 20 0.66 9.03 0.57
C VAL A 20 1.47 7.84 0.06
N SER A 21 2.74 8.08 -0.27
CA SER A 21 3.65 6.99 -0.62
C SER A 21 5.05 7.21 -0.04
N ALA A 22 5.60 6.16 0.56
CA ALA A 22 6.93 6.18 1.14
C ALA A 22 8.01 5.88 0.09
N PHE A 23 9.04 6.72 0.00
CA PHE A 23 10.21 6.45 -0.83
C PHE A 23 11.18 5.46 -0.16
N ASN A 24 11.31 5.59 1.16
CA ASN A 24 12.17 4.82 2.04
C ASN A 24 11.74 5.08 3.50
N SER A 25 12.44 4.51 4.47
CA SER A 25 12.14 4.65 5.91
C SER A 25 12.25 6.07 6.47
N SER A 26 12.76 7.03 5.70
CA SER A 26 13.03 8.40 6.14
C SER A 26 12.27 9.47 5.37
N THR A 27 11.64 9.16 4.24
CA THR A 27 10.99 10.17 3.39
C THR A 27 9.75 9.62 2.68
N PHE A 28 8.73 10.47 2.53
CA PHE A 28 7.49 10.15 1.83
C PHE A 28 6.93 11.37 1.09
N VAL A 29 6.05 11.12 0.13
CA VAL A 29 5.30 12.13 -0.63
C VAL A 29 3.84 12.09 -0.20
N ILE A 30 3.22 13.26 -0.09
CA ILE A 30 1.76 13.42 0.02
C ILE A 30 1.29 14.12 -1.25
N VAL A 31 0.19 13.64 -1.84
CA VAL A 31 -0.56 14.32 -2.91
C VAL A 31 -1.95 14.69 -2.41
N TRP A 32 -2.48 15.84 -2.86
CA TRP A 32 -3.82 16.29 -2.50
C TRP A 32 -4.41 17.28 -3.51
N GLY A 33 -5.72 17.47 -3.45
CA GLY A 33 -6.42 18.61 -4.06
C GLY A 33 -6.50 19.81 -3.11
N ASP A 34 -6.17 20.99 -3.60
CA ASP A 34 -6.27 22.28 -2.88
C ASP A 34 -7.51 23.05 -3.34
N GLU A 35 -8.48 23.21 -2.44
CA GLU A 35 -9.75 23.88 -2.75
C GLU A 35 -9.60 25.40 -2.96
N THR A 36 -8.60 26.02 -2.36
CA THR A 36 -8.42 27.47 -2.45
C THR A 36 -7.76 27.85 -3.77
N ASP A 37 -6.75 27.09 -4.16
CA ASP A 37 -5.97 27.36 -5.36
C ASP A 37 -6.43 26.55 -6.60
N ASP A 38 -7.48 25.73 -6.46
CA ASP A 38 -8.06 24.86 -7.48
C ASP A 38 -6.99 24.05 -8.23
N ASN A 39 -6.18 23.29 -7.52
CA ASN A 39 -5.12 22.50 -8.15
C ASN A 39 -4.88 21.17 -7.44
N TYR A 40 -4.26 20.25 -8.17
CA TYR A 40 -3.60 19.11 -7.58
C TYR A 40 -2.15 19.45 -7.30
N GLN A 41 -1.66 19.07 -6.13
CA GLN A 41 -0.30 19.35 -5.72
C GLN A 41 0.28 18.23 -4.87
N TYR A 42 1.60 18.29 -4.69
CA TYR A 42 2.33 17.38 -3.82
C TYR A 42 3.38 18.10 -2.99
N ALA A 43 3.78 17.46 -1.90
CA ALA A 43 4.92 17.87 -1.07
C ALA A 43 5.65 16.64 -0.54
N ILE A 44 6.93 16.81 -0.23
CA ILE A 44 7.78 15.72 0.27
C ILE A 44 8.23 16.07 1.68
N TYR A 45 8.12 15.08 2.55
CA TYR A 45 8.40 15.19 3.98
C TYR A 45 9.42 14.13 4.39
N ASP A 46 10.13 14.42 5.47
CA ASP A 46 10.84 13.38 6.22
C ASP A 46 9.88 12.62 7.15
N ASN A 47 10.34 11.51 7.72
CA ASN A 47 9.57 10.67 8.65
C ASN A 47 9.23 11.35 9.99
N THR A 48 9.78 12.55 10.26
CA THR A 48 9.38 13.38 11.41
C THR A 48 8.22 14.32 11.06
N GLY A 49 7.86 14.39 9.78
CA GLY A 49 6.88 15.32 9.23
C GLY A 49 7.44 16.70 8.89
N SER A 50 8.77 16.85 8.84
CA SER A 50 9.39 18.09 8.40
C SER A 50 9.40 18.16 6.88
N LEU A 51 9.05 19.33 6.36
CA LEU A 51 8.98 19.59 4.92
C LEU A 51 10.39 19.56 4.29
N ILE A 52 10.60 18.69 3.32
CA ILE A 52 11.81 18.62 2.47
C ILE A 52 11.61 19.43 1.20
N LEU A 53 10.47 19.23 0.54
CA LEU A 53 10.05 19.95 -0.66
C LEU A 53 8.65 20.51 -0.45
N GLY A 54 8.50 21.82 -0.66
CA GLY A 54 7.21 22.49 -0.52
C GLY A 54 6.18 22.10 -1.56
N PRO A 55 4.91 22.51 -1.36
CA PRO A 55 3.83 22.26 -2.30
C PRO A 55 4.23 22.62 -3.72
N THR A 56 4.08 21.65 -4.62
CA THR A 56 4.39 21.76 -6.05
C THR A 56 3.15 21.37 -6.83
N VAL A 57 2.66 22.31 -7.65
CA VAL A 57 1.47 22.11 -8.49
C VAL A 57 1.76 21.07 -9.56
N ILE A 58 0.89 20.09 -9.65
CA ILE A 58 0.83 19.06 -10.69
C ILE A 58 -0.03 19.59 -11.83
N TYR A 59 -1.22 20.06 -11.49
CA TYR A 59 -2.26 20.41 -12.46
C TYR A 59 -3.19 21.49 -11.88
N ASN A 60 -3.56 22.49 -12.68
CA ASN A 60 -4.55 23.51 -12.27
C ASN A 60 -5.91 23.09 -12.83
N VAL A 61 -6.86 22.87 -11.94
CA VAL A 61 -8.25 22.54 -12.28
C VAL A 61 -8.93 23.82 -12.80
N THR A 62 -9.39 23.82 -14.05
CA THR A 62 -10.04 25.00 -14.63
C THR A 62 -11.56 24.89 -14.69
N ASP A 63 -12.10 23.68 -14.70
CA ASP A 63 -13.52 23.41 -14.52
C ASP A 63 -13.84 22.74 -13.18
N ARG A 64 -14.86 23.27 -12.50
CA ARG A 64 -15.32 22.79 -11.18
C ARG A 64 -16.59 21.95 -11.31
N THR A 65 -16.73 21.18 -12.38
CA THR A 65 -17.86 20.24 -12.56
C THR A 65 -17.33 18.82 -12.64
N GLY A 66 -17.54 18.01 -11.61
CA GLY A 66 -17.01 16.64 -11.60
C GLY A 66 -16.69 16.12 -10.21
N TRP A 67 -15.89 15.07 -10.18
CA TRP A 67 -15.30 14.50 -8.98
C TRP A 67 -13.81 14.85 -8.97
N SER A 68 -13.09 14.53 -7.90
CA SER A 68 -11.64 14.68 -7.89
C SER A 68 -11.05 13.39 -7.37
N SER A 69 -10.10 12.82 -8.11
CA SER A 69 -9.34 11.68 -7.66
C SER A 69 -7.86 11.83 -7.95
N ILE A 70 -7.03 11.47 -6.98
CA ILE A 70 -5.58 11.54 -7.07
C ILE A 70 -4.95 10.45 -6.23
N SER A 71 -3.96 9.77 -6.79
CA SER A 71 -3.21 8.71 -6.12
C SER A 71 -1.73 8.77 -6.47
N VAL A 72 -0.87 8.31 -5.57
CA VAL A 72 0.59 8.40 -5.67
C VAL A 72 1.27 7.08 -5.32
N SER A 73 2.31 6.74 -6.09
CA SER A 73 3.14 5.58 -5.75
C SER A 73 4.62 5.84 -6.01
N ALA A 74 5.46 5.55 -5.03
CA ALA A 74 6.91 5.58 -5.16
C ALA A 74 7.40 4.34 -5.94
N PHE A 75 8.15 4.58 -7.02
CA PHE A 75 8.84 3.51 -7.76
C PHE A 75 10.06 3.02 -6.99
N ASN A 76 10.79 3.96 -6.40
CA ASN A 76 12.03 3.71 -5.68
C ASN A 76 12.32 4.90 -4.77
N SER A 77 13.51 4.94 -4.15
CA SER A 77 13.91 6.01 -3.25
C SER A 77 14.00 7.42 -3.86
N SER A 78 13.84 7.55 -5.17
CA SER A 78 14.10 8.79 -5.91
C SER A 78 13.05 9.18 -6.94
N VAL A 79 12.08 8.30 -7.25
CA VAL A 79 11.07 8.51 -8.30
C VAL A 79 9.70 8.09 -7.79
N PHE A 80 8.68 8.88 -8.11
CA PHE A 80 7.27 8.57 -7.86
C PHE A 80 6.41 8.94 -9.07
N GLY A 81 5.26 8.29 -9.18
CA GLY A 81 4.22 8.60 -10.14
C GLY A 81 2.97 9.10 -9.43
N VAL A 82 2.25 10.00 -10.09
CA VAL A 82 0.95 10.49 -9.66
C VAL A 82 -0.04 10.24 -10.77
N ALA A 83 -1.15 9.58 -10.43
CA ALA A 83 -2.30 9.45 -11.29
C ALA A 83 -3.41 10.35 -10.76
N TYR A 84 -4.10 11.08 -11.63
CA TYR A 84 -5.15 12.00 -11.22
C TYR A 84 -6.21 12.16 -12.31
N PHE A 85 -7.44 12.47 -11.88
CA PHE A 85 -8.55 12.82 -12.74
C PHE A 85 -8.48 14.28 -13.16
N ASP A 86 -8.49 14.57 -14.46
CA ASP A 86 -8.64 15.93 -14.98
C ASP A 86 -10.13 16.27 -15.17
N PRO A 87 -10.71 17.14 -14.33
CA PRO A 87 -12.13 17.53 -14.42
C PRO A 87 -12.45 18.48 -15.60
N ASP A 88 -11.46 18.88 -16.41
CA ASP A 88 -11.70 19.76 -17.56
C ASP A 88 -12.49 19.03 -18.68
N ALA A 89 -12.66 19.66 -19.85
CA ALA A 89 -13.65 19.29 -20.87
C ALA A 89 -13.57 17.86 -21.45
N THR A 90 -12.51 17.10 -21.18
CA THR A 90 -12.29 15.71 -21.61
C THR A 90 -12.50 14.67 -20.50
N THR A 91 -12.55 15.09 -19.23
CA THR A 91 -12.78 14.24 -18.03
C THR A 91 -11.87 13.01 -17.91
N ASP A 92 -10.62 13.12 -18.35
CA ASP A 92 -9.69 12.01 -18.55
C ASP A 92 -8.79 11.71 -17.33
N VAL A 93 -8.16 10.54 -17.36
CA VAL A 93 -7.13 10.18 -16.38
C VAL A 93 -5.77 10.62 -16.91
N HIS A 94 -5.00 11.28 -16.05
CA HIS A 94 -3.62 11.61 -16.33
C HIS A 94 -2.64 10.89 -15.44
N TYR A 95 -1.44 10.71 -16.00
CA TYR A 95 -0.30 10.17 -15.30
C TYR A 95 0.94 11.03 -15.52
N SER A 96 1.57 11.45 -14.42
CA SER A 96 2.82 12.22 -14.42
C SER A 96 3.82 11.62 -13.44
N THR A 97 5.12 11.71 -13.76
CA THR A 97 6.19 11.25 -12.87
C THR A 97 7.17 12.34 -12.50
N TYR A 98 7.72 12.20 -11.30
CA TYR A 98 8.60 13.19 -10.70
C TYR A 98 9.74 12.52 -9.94
N THR A 99 10.86 13.23 -9.84
CA THR A 99 11.91 12.89 -8.89
C THR A 99 11.53 13.33 -7.47
N SER A 100 12.12 12.71 -6.46
CA SER A 100 12.05 13.14 -5.04
C SER A 100 12.61 14.55 -4.78
N SER A 101 13.21 15.21 -5.78
CA SER A 101 13.61 16.62 -5.73
C SER A 101 12.62 17.55 -6.43
N GLY A 102 11.47 17.04 -6.88
CA GLY A 102 10.40 17.78 -7.53
C GLY A 102 10.61 18.04 -9.03
N THR A 103 11.54 17.35 -9.68
CA THR A 103 11.77 17.50 -11.13
C THR A 103 10.85 16.56 -11.90
N ALA A 104 10.00 17.11 -12.77
CA ALA A 104 9.17 16.30 -13.67
C ALA A 104 10.06 15.44 -14.60
N ILE A 105 9.71 14.17 -14.73
CA ILE A 105 10.39 13.20 -15.60
C ILE A 105 9.56 13.01 -16.88
N SER A 106 8.26 12.77 -16.74
CA SER A 106 7.31 12.77 -17.85
C SER A 106 6.42 14.02 -17.82
N THR A 107 5.85 14.38 -18.96
CA THR A 107 4.67 15.26 -18.99
C THR A 107 3.42 14.46 -18.57
N ALA A 108 2.32 15.16 -18.33
CA ALA A 108 1.02 14.52 -18.16
C ALA A 108 0.69 13.71 -19.42
N ASN A 109 0.54 12.40 -19.24
CA ASN A 109 0.05 11.49 -20.28
C ASN A 109 -1.43 11.30 -20.04
N ASP A 110 -2.24 11.58 -21.06
CA ASP A 110 -3.67 11.26 -21.12
C ASP A 110 -3.81 9.75 -21.33
N LEU A 111 -4.51 9.08 -20.40
CA LEU A 111 -4.77 7.65 -20.41
C LEU A 111 -6.07 7.31 -21.15
N THR A 112 -7.06 8.20 -21.13
CA THR A 112 -8.43 7.96 -21.58
C THR A 112 -8.94 9.14 -22.41
N SER A 113 -8.92 9.06 -23.74
CA SER A 113 -9.10 10.28 -24.56
C SER A 113 -10.53 10.87 -24.63
N THR A 114 -11.55 10.26 -24.00
CA THR A 114 -12.97 10.70 -24.14
C THR A 114 -13.93 10.27 -23.01
N GLU A 115 -13.44 9.91 -21.82
CA GLU A 115 -14.27 9.19 -20.85
C GLU A 115 -14.48 10.01 -19.59
N ILE A 116 -15.56 9.77 -18.83
CA ILE A 116 -15.73 10.41 -17.53
C ILE A 116 -15.28 9.41 -16.47
N VAL A 117 -14.13 9.66 -15.86
CA VAL A 117 -13.60 8.83 -14.78
C VAL A 117 -13.99 9.35 -13.40
N TYR A 118 -14.26 8.44 -12.46
CA TYR A 118 -14.62 8.81 -11.08
C TYR A 118 -13.53 8.61 -10.06
N SER A 119 -12.72 7.57 -10.24
CA SER A 119 -11.68 7.16 -9.31
C SER A 119 -10.46 6.69 -10.07
N VAL A 120 -9.29 7.00 -9.52
CA VAL A 120 -8.01 6.49 -10.02
C VAL A 120 -7.14 6.03 -8.85
N SER A 121 -6.44 4.92 -9.05
CA SER A 121 -5.46 4.41 -8.09
C SER A 121 -4.20 4.00 -8.83
N ILE A 122 -3.02 4.19 -8.22
CA ILE A 122 -1.74 3.80 -8.79
C ILE A 122 -0.93 2.97 -7.80
N SER A 123 -0.32 1.89 -8.29
CA SER A 123 0.69 1.14 -7.54
C SER A 123 1.90 0.84 -8.40
N ALA A 124 3.08 1.24 -7.93
CA ALA A 124 4.33 0.83 -8.53
C ALA A 124 4.53 -0.68 -8.36
N LEU A 125 4.73 -1.37 -9.47
CA LEU A 125 5.02 -2.81 -9.52
C LEU A 125 6.48 -3.07 -9.15
N ASN A 126 7.37 -2.19 -9.61
CA ASN A 126 8.80 -2.25 -9.40
C ASN A 126 9.41 -0.85 -9.57
N SER A 127 10.74 -0.77 -9.64
CA SER A 127 11.46 0.50 -9.79
C SER A 127 11.28 1.21 -11.13
N THR A 128 10.57 0.60 -12.08
CA THR A 128 10.41 1.12 -13.44
C THR A 128 8.98 1.18 -13.96
N THR A 129 8.05 0.36 -13.47
CA THR A 129 6.67 0.28 -13.97
C THR A 129 5.64 0.36 -12.86
N ALA A 130 4.48 0.93 -13.16
CA ALA A 130 3.32 1.01 -12.29
C ALA A 130 2.06 0.56 -13.03
N VAL A 131 1.10 0.06 -12.27
CA VAL A 131 -0.27 -0.15 -12.72
C VAL A 131 -1.12 1.02 -12.26
N ILE A 132 -2.04 1.45 -13.12
CA ILE A 132 -3.02 2.49 -12.83
C ILE A 132 -4.39 1.89 -13.10
N SER A 133 -5.25 1.83 -12.09
CA SER A 133 -6.65 1.42 -12.24
C SER A 133 -7.56 2.65 -12.21
N TYR A 134 -8.67 2.56 -12.93
CA TYR A 134 -9.72 3.57 -12.95
C TYR A 134 -11.07 2.92 -13.23
N VAL A 135 -12.13 3.67 -12.95
CA VAL A 135 -13.50 3.34 -13.36
C VAL A 135 -14.04 4.48 -14.20
N ASP A 136 -14.56 4.17 -15.37
CA ASP A 136 -15.11 5.16 -16.29
C ASP A 136 -16.59 4.93 -16.62
N GLN A 137 -17.26 5.96 -17.14
CA GLN A 137 -18.69 5.96 -17.46
C GLN A 137 -19.03 5.75 -18.93
N THR A 138 -18.04 5.71 -19.81
CA THR A 138 -18.35 5.69 -21.24
C THR A 138 -18.85 4.31 -21.65
N ASP A 139 -18.21 3.28 -21.12
CA ASP A 139 -18.63 1.89 -21.22
C ASP A 139 -19.03 1.28 -19.87
N ASP A 140 -18.84 2.01 -18.76
CA ASP A 140 -19.14 1.55 -17.40
C ASP A 140 -18.21 0.39 -16.98
N ASP A 141 -16.92 0.54 -17.29
CA ASP A 141 -15.88 -0.47 -17.08
C ASP A 141 -14.97 -0.14 -15.88
N ALA A 142 -14.56 -1.18 -15.15
CA ALA A 142 -13.39 -1.12 -14.28
C ALA A 142 -12.16 -1.54 -15.09
N SER A 143 -11.21 -0.63 -15.23
CA SER A 143 -10.11 -0.77 -16.20
C SER A 143 -8.75 -0.52 -15.58
N PHE A 144 -7.70 -1.02 -16.23
CA PHE A 144 -6.33 -0.67 -15.88
C PHE A 144 -5.41 -0.52 -17.08
N GLN A 145 -4.32 0.21 -16.85
CA GLN A 145 -3.18 0.30 -17.76
C GLN A 145 -1.87 0.09 -17.00
N VAL A 146 -0.80 -0.26 -17.73
CA VAL A 146 0.55 -0.35 -17.14
C VAL A 146 1.47 0.63 -17.86
N TRP A 147 2.15 1.46 -17.08
CA TRP A 147 3.03 2.53 -17.57
C TRP A 147 4.41 2.44 -16.93
N ASP A 148 5.43 2.91 -17.64
CA ASP A 148 6.75 3.12 -17.05
C ASP A 148 6.89 4.53 -16.45
N TYR A 149 7.93 4.75 -15.64
CA TYR A 149 8.17 6.07 -15.03
C TYR A 149 8.63 7.15 -16.04
N LEU A 150 8.93 6.78 -17.28
CA LEU A 150 9.29 7.72 -18.35
C LEU A 150 8.04 8.20 -19.10
N GLY A 151 6.86 7.67 -18.79
CA GLY A 151 5.60 8.00 -19.45
C GLY A 151 5.33 7.18 -20.71
N ASN A 152 5.94 5.99 -20.87
CA ASN A 152 5.58 5.08 -21.95
C ASN A 152 4.55 4.06 -21.45
N GLN A 153 3.49 3.85 -22.23
CA GLN A 153 2.51 2.79 -21.99
C GLN A 153 3.14 1.43 -22.32
N ALA A 154 3.18 0.54 -21.34
CA ALA A 154 3.69 -0.82 -21.46
C ALA A 154 2.56 -1.82 -21.79
N VAL A 155 1.38 -1.62 -21.21
CA VAL A 155 0.16 -2.38 -21.50
C VAL A 155 -0.96 -1.35 -21.71
N ALA A 156 -1.66 -1.51 -22.83
CA ALA A 156 -2.85 -0.72 -23.12
C ALA A 156 -3.97 -1.04 -22.14
N GLU A 157 -5.06 -0.29 -22.23
CA GLU A 157 -6.26 -0.54 -21.45
C GLU A 157 -6.70 -2.00 -21.51
N THR A 158 -7.08 -2.51 -20.36
CA THR A 158 -7.61 -3.85 -20.15
C THR A 158 -8.75 -3.76 -19.16
N ASP A 159 -9.93 -4.09 -19.65
CA ASP A 159 -11.15 -4.13 -18.84
C ASP A 159 -11.09 -5.37 -17.95
N ILE A 160 -11.29 -5.14 -16.66
CA ILE A 160 -11.40 -6.17 -15.64
C ILE A 160 -12.83 -6.68 -15.60
N ASP A 161 -13.74 -5.72 -15.61
CA ASP A 161 -15.17 -5.87 -15.52
C ASP A 161 -15.80 -4.83 -16.42
N THR A 162 -16.70 -5.27 -17.29
CA THR A 162 -17.27 -4.43 -18.36
C THR A 162 -18.69 -3.98 -18.06
N GLU A 163 -19.16 -4.20 -16.84
CA GLU A 163 -20.55 -3.93 -16.44
C GLU A 163 -20.62 -3.40 -14.99
N VAL A 164 -19.71 -2.53 -14.54
CA VAL A 164 -19.70 -2.02 -13.14
C VAL A 164 -20.68 -0.86 -12.88
N GLU A 165 -21.42 -0.44 -13.90
CA GLU A 165 -22.31 0.74 -13.91
C GLU A 165 -21.56 1.98 -13.38
N ILE A 166 -22.22 2.82 -12.58
CA ILE A 166 -21.65 4.07 -12.08
C ILE A 166 -20.89 3.76 -10.79
N SER A 167 -19.72 3.14 -10.93
CA SER A 167 -18.82 2.89 -9.81
C SER A 167 -17.84 4.04 -9.58
N TYR A 168 -17.70 4.43 -8.32
CA TYR A 168 -16.95 5.62 -7.92
C TYR A 168 -15.64 5.30 -7.21
N GLN A 169 -15.26 4.03 -7.10
CA GLN A 169 -14.20 3.61 -6.19
C GLN A 169 -13.40 2.45 -6.78
N THR A 170 -12.09 2.66 -6.90
CA THR A 170 -11.12 1.61 -7.23
C THR A 170 -9.85 1.81 -6.42
N SER A 171 -9.19 0.70 -6.09
CA SER A 171 -7.90 0.68 -5.43
C SER A 171 -7.03 -0.43 -6.01
N VAL A 172 -5.74 -0.16 -6.20
CA VAL A 172 -4.78 -1.14 -6.75
C VAL A 172 -3.55 -1.27 -5.87
N SER A 173 -3.07 -2.50 -5.69
CA SER A 173 -1.83 -2.78 -4.95
C SER A 173 -0.99 -3.85 -5.65
N ALA A 174 0.29 -3.57 -5.80
CA ALA A 174 1.24 -4.51 -6.38
C ALA A 174 1.62 -5.60 -5.36
N LEU A 175 1.31 -6.85 -5.69
CA LEU A 175 1.75 -8.02 -4.91
C LEU A 175 3.27 -8.24 -5.10
N ASN A 176 3.74 -8.06 -6.33
CA ASN A 176 5.16 -8.13 -6.71
C ASN A 176 5.38 -7.42 -8.07
N SER A 177 6.56 -7.62 -8.68
CA SER A 177 6.92 -6.98 -9.96
C SER A 177 6.09 -7.40 -11.17
N SER A 178 5.26 -8.43 -11.05
CA SER A 178 4.53 -9.04 -12.17
C SER A 178 3.06 -9.32 -11.87
N LEU A 179 2.61 -9.15 -10.64
CA LEU A 179 1.25 -9.45 -10.20
C LEU A 179 0.74 -8.32 -9.32
N PHE A 180 -0.52 -7.95 -9.50
CA PHE A 180 -1.20 -6.93 -8.70
C PHE A 180 -2.65 -7.34 -8.47
N VAL A 181 -3.20 -6.84 -7.37
CA VAL A 181 -4.61 -6.94 -7.01
C VAL A 181 -5.26 -5.58 -7.22
N TYR A 182 -6.51 -5.59 -7.66
CA TYR A 182 -7.36 -4.43 -7.75
C TYR A 182 -8.68 -4.74 -7.05
N GLY A 183 -9.22 -3.77 -6.33
CA GLY A 183 -10.55 -3.80 -5.72
C GLY A 183 -11.39 -2.68 -6.31
N TYR A 184 -12.68 -2.93 -6.45
CA TYR A 184 -13.64 -1.98 -6.99
C TYR A 184 -15.02 -2.19 -6.36
N LEU A 185 -15.81 -1.12 -6.40
CA LEU A 185 -17.25 -1.18 -6.21
C LEU A 185 -17.87 -1.66 -7.54
N ASP A 186 -18.70 -2.69 -7.50
CA ASP A 186 -19.58 -3.03 -8.63
C ASP A 186 -20.98 -2.51 -8.29
N ASP A 187 -21.38 -1.40 -8.90
CA ASP A 187 -22.67 -0.77 -8.59
C ASP A 187 -23.84 -1.51 -9.29
N PHE A 188 -23.56 -2.21 -10.40
CA PHE A 188 -24.55 -3.00 -11.11
C PHE A 188 -25.05 -4.16 -10.25
N ASP A 189 -24.12 -4.92 -9.65
CA ASP A 189 -24.43 -6.03 -8.76
C ASP A 189 -24.56 -5.63 -7.28
N ASN A 190 -24.19 -4.37 -6.95
CA ASN A 190 -24.14 -3.82 -5.59
C ASN A 190 -23.22 -4.64 -4.68
N ASP A 191 -22.00 -4.86 -5.14
CA ASP A 191 -20.99 -5.63 -4.42
C ASP A 191 -19.63 -4.93 -4.34
N ILE A 192 -18.79 -5.43 -3.44
CA ILE A 192 -17.36 -5.11 -3.42
C ILE A 192 -16.62 -6.30 -3.99
N SER A 193 -15.90 -6.06 -5.07
CA SER A 193 -15.21 -7.08 -5.82
C SER A 193 -13.72 -6.83 -5.89
N PHE A 194 -12.95 -7.89 -6.04
CA PHE A 194 -11.54 -7.79 -6.41
C PHE A 194 -11.19 -8.82 -7.47
N GLY A 195 -10.13 -8.54 -8.22
CA GLY A 195 -9.47 -9.53 -9.06
C GLY A 195 -7.96 -9.37 -9.03
N ILE A 196 -7.26 -10.28 -9.70
CA ILE A 196 -5.80 -10.31 -9.70
C ILE A 196 -5.33 -10.51 -11.14
N SER A 197 -4.40 -9.67 -11.57
CA SER A 197 -3.89 -9.67 -12.94
C SER A 197 -2.38 -9.62 -12.98
N TYR A 198 -1.84 -10.15 -14.07
CA TYR A 198 -0.43 -9.99 -14.40
C TYR A 198 -0.17 -8.61 -15.00
N SER A 199 1.01 -8.07 -14.76
CA SER A 199 1.48 -6.79 -15.31
C SER A 199 1.61 -6.76 -16.85
N ASN A 200 1.29 -7.86 -17.53
CA ASN A 200 1.25 -7.96 -18.99
C ASN A 200 -0.17 -7.90 -19.56
N GLY A 201 -1.18 -7.64 -18.72
CA GLY A 201 -2.59 -7.55 -19.11
C GLY A 201 -3.38 -8.86 -19.00
N SER A 202 -2.74 -10.01 -18.76
CA SER A 202 -3.48 -11.27 -18.62
C SER A 202 -4.07 -11.44 -17.22
N GLY A 203 -5.32 -11.87 -17.14
CA GLY A 203 -5.96 -12.20 -15.86
C GLY A 203 -5.30 -13.39 -15.16
N TYR A 204 -5.20 -13.33 -13.84
CA TYR A 204 -4.69 -14.41 -12.99
C TYR A 204 -5.81 -15.05 -12.17
N VAL A 205 -6.58 -14.24 -11.46
CA VAL A 205 -7.79 -14.62 -10.72
C VAL A 205 -8.93 -13.76 -11.25
N SER A 206 -10.00 -14.41 -11.68
CA SER A 206 -11.24 -13.73 -12.08
C SER A 206 -11.86 -12.98 -10.89
N PRO A 207 -12.70 -11.96 -11.13
CA PRO A 207 -13.40 -11.24 -10.08
C PRO A 207 -14.05 -12.15 -9.03
N ILE A 208 -13.96 -11.73 -7.77
CA ILE A 208 -14.54 -12.36 -6.59
C ILE A 208 -15.24 -11.28 -5.77
N ASP A 209 -16.54 -11.48 -5.58
CA ASP A 209 -17.38 -10.66 -4.72
C ASP A 209 -17.05 -11.00 -3.25
N VAL A 210 -16.54 -10.01 -2.52
CA VAL A 210 -16.19 -10.08 -1.10
C VAL A 210 -17.41 -9.82 -0.25
N ASP A 211 -18.19 -8.84 -0.65
CA ASP A 211 -19.45 -8.47 -0.03
C ASP A 211 -20.50 -8.26 -1.13
N SER A 212 -21.54 -9.10 -1.13
CA SER A 212 -22.60 -9.10 -2.14
C SER A 212 -23.83 -8.27 -1.74
N SER A 213 -23.71 -7.45 -0.70
CA SER A 213 -24.82 -6.68 -0.14
C SER A 213 -24.36 -5.43 0.62
N ILE A 214 -23.55 -4.58 -0.02
CA ILE A 214 -23.11 -3.30 0.59
C ILE A 214 -24.21 -2.24 0.73
N GLY A 215 -25.45 -2.56 0.34
CA GLY A 215 -26.58 -1.65 0.33
C GLY A 215 -26.57 -0.70 -0.88
N THR A 216 -27.60 0.14 -0.99
CA THR A 216 -27.73 1.05 -2.13
C THR A 216 -26.95 2.34 -1.87
N GLN A 217 -25.67 2.37 -2.21
CA GLN A 217 -24.92 3.62 -2.26
C GLN A 217 -23.85 3.61 -3.35
N TRP A 218 -23.93 4.64 -4.18
CA TRP A 218 -22.98 4.99 -5.22
C TRP A 218 -21.58 5.38 -4.69
N HIS A 219 -21.31 5.35 -3.39
CA HIS A 219 -20.05 5.90 -2.85
C HIS A 219 -19.53 5.07 -1.68
N THR A 220 -19.28 3.80 -1.97
CA THR A 220 -18.73 2.85 -1.03
C THR A 220 -17.23 2.74 -1.21
N PRO A 221 -16.40 3.38 -0.37
CA PRO A 221 -14.95 3.33 -0.54
C PRO A 221 -14.42 1.90 -0.42
N VAL A 222 -13.44 1.58 -1.26
CA VAL A 222 -12.71 0.31 -1.25
C VAL A 222 -11.22 0.62 -1.27
N ALA A 223 -10.45 -0.08 -0.45
CA ALA A 223 -9.00 0.02 -0.47
C ALA A 223 -8.36 -1.35 -0.36
N VAL A 224 -7.27 -1.54 -1.11
CA VAL A 224 -6.53 -2.80 -1.15
C VAL A 224 -5.08 -2.52 -0.80
N ALA A 225 -4.52 -3.35 0.08
CA ALA A 225 -3.10 -3.31 0.39
C ALA A 225 -2.50 -4.71 0.34
N THR A 226 -1.37 -4.83 -0.36
CA THR A 226 -0.53 -6.01 -0.30
C THR A 226 0.09 -6.11 1.08
N ILE A 227 -0.05 -7.27 1.73
CA ILE A 227 0.60 -7.59 3.01
C ILE A 227 1.99 -8.17 2.75
N ASN A 228 2.08 -9.08 1.78
CA ASN A 228 3.32 -9.62 1.21
C ASN A 228 3.03 -10.21 -0.17
N GLU A 229 4.02 -10.84 -0.82
CA GLU A 229 3.86 -11.41 -2.17
C GLU A 229 2.76 -12.48 -2.31
N THR A 230 2.25 -13.01 -1.19
CA THR A 230 1.25 -14.09 -1.15
C THR A 230 -0.06 -13.70 -0.48
N LEU A 231 -0.15 -12.54 0.17
CA LEU A 231 -1.30 -12.10 0.96
C LEU A 231 -1.60 -10.63 0.71
N PHE A 232 -2.89 -10.29 0.68
CA PHE A 232 -3.37 -8.92 0.64
C PHE A 232 -4.61 -8.78 1.52
N VAL A 233 -4.96 -7.55 1.83
CA VAL A 233 -6.20 -7.15 2.49
C VAL A 233 -7.01 -6.29 1.54
N ILE A 234 -8.33 -6.49 1.55
CA ILE A 234 -9.31 -5.58 0.99
C ILE A 234 -10.18 -5.09 2.15
N ALA A 235 -10.35 -3.78 2.25
CA ALA A 235 -11.25 -3.15 3.20
C ALA A 235 -12.30 -2.34 2.44
N TRP A 236 -13.50 -2.32 2.98
CA TRP A 236 -14.63 -1.58 2.45
C TRP A 236 -15.44 -0.97 3.59
N TRP A 237 -16.21 0.05 3.24
CA TRP A 237 -17.33 0.48 4.04
C TRP A 237 -18.58 -0.25 3.55
N ASP A 238 -19.58 -0.50 4.38
CA ASP A 238 -20.88 -0.95 3.91
C ASP A 238 -21.99 0.01 4.36
N ASN A 239 -23.11 0.01 3.66
CA ASN A 239 -24.30 0.79 3.99
C ASN A 239 -25.54 -0.11 4.09
N ASP A 240 -25.35 -1.35 4.51
CA ASP A 240 -26.40 -2.36 4.61
C ASP A 240 -27.32 -2.13 5.84
N GLY A 241 -26.94 -1.18 6.70
CA GLY A 241 -27.62 -0.82 7.93
C GLY A 241 -26.73 -0.82 9.18
N SER A 242 -25.57 -1.47 9.15
CA SER A 242 -24.51 -1.35 10.17
C SER A 242 -23.71 -0.04 10.01
N ASN A 243 -23.44 0.36 8.76
CA ASN A 243 -22.58 1.48 8.39
C ASN A 243 -21.16 1.31 8.94
N ASP A 244 -20.59 0.12 8.78
CA ASP A 244 -19.31 -0.24 9.37
C ASP A 244 -18.18 -0.25 8.33
N ILE A 245 -16.95 -0.25 8.84
CA ILE A 245 -15.76 -0.56 8.05
C ILE A 245 -15.46 -2.03 8.28
N SER A 246 -15.43 -2.78 7.20
CA SER A 246 -15.15 -4.20 7.19
C SER A 246 -13.90 -4.49 6.37
N PHE A 247 -13.22 -5.59 6.67
CA PHE A 247 -12.12 -6.08 5.85
C PHE A 247 -12.05 -7.59 5.85
N GLN A 248 -11.36 -8.11 4.85
CA GLN A 248 -10.95 -9.51 4.78
C GLN A 248 -9.60 -9.63 4.09
N THR A 249 -8.83 -10.64 4.50
CA THR A 249 -7.53 -10.93 3.88
C THR A 249 -7.62 -12.16 3.02
N TYR A 250 -6.86 -12.16 1.93
CA TYR A 250 -6.86 -13.20 0.92
C TYR A 250 -5.45 -13.58 0.52
N TYR A 251 -5.29 -14.84 0.14
CA TYR A 251 -4.12 -15.28 -0.60
C TYR A 251 -4.14 -14.72 -2.02
N SER A 252 -2.96 -14.56 -2.62
CA SER A 252 -2.81 -14.11 -4.01
C SER A 252 -3.43 -15.04 -5.06
N ASN A 253 -3.94 -16.22 -4.65
CA ASN A 253 -4.72 -17.13 -5.49
C ASN A 253 -6.25 -16.91 -5.38
N GLY A 254 -6.70 -15.87 -4.65
CA GLY A 254 -8.11 -15.53 -4.43
C GLY A 254 -8.81 -16.29 -3.30
N THR A 255 -8.13 -17.19 -2.59
CA THR A 255 -8.74 -17.88 -1.44
C THR A 255 -8.68 -17.03 -0.18
N ALA A 256 -9.80 -16.94 0.54
CA ALA A 256 -9.86 -16.23 1.82
C ALA A 256 -8.86 -16.82 2.82
N PHE A 257 -8.10 -15.95 3.48
CA PHE A 257 -7.15 -16.30 4.54
C PHE A 257 -7.74 -16.11 5.94
N SER A 258 -8.56 -15.07 6.12
CA SER A 258 -9.29 -14.79 7.36
C SER A 258 -10.80 -14.81 7.11
N ASP A 259 -11.57 -14.77 8.19
CA ASP A 259 -12.99 -14.40 8.14
C ASP A 259 -13.12 -12.87 7.95
N VAL A 260 -14.30 -12.39 7.56
CA VAL A 260 -14.61 -10.95 7.57
C VAL A 260 -14.49 -10.41 9.00
N VAL A 261 -13.90 -9.23 9.14
CA VAL A 261 -13.72 -8.53 10.41
C VAL A 261 -14.29 -7.12 10.33
N ASP A 262 -15.24 -6.82 11.22
CA ASP A 262 -15.76 -5.47 11.43
C ASP A 262 -14.68 -4.65 12.16
N ALA A 263 -13.98 -3.80 11.42
CA ALA A 263 -12.95 -2.94 11.97
C ALA A 263 -13.52 -1.79 12.79
N SER A 264 -14.72 -1.29 12.44
CA SER A 264 -15.33 -0.16 13.13
C SER A 264 -16.80 0.04 12.80
N ASP A 265 -17.64 0.21 13.82
CA ASP A 265 -19.08 0.55 13.69
C ASP A 265 -19.35 2.06 13.48
N ILE A 266 -18.32 2.86 13.24
CA ILE A 266 -18.49 4.30 12.99
C ILE A 266 -18.75 4.50 11.49
N GLY A 267 -19.81 5.23 11.15
CA GLY A 267 -20.07 5.64 9.76
C GLY A 267 -18.95 6.54 9.23
N ALA A 268 -17.93 5.93 8.64
CA ALA A 268 -16.74 6.55 8.09
C ALA A 268 -16.68 6.33 6.59
N GLU A 269 -17.14 7.31 5.83
CA GLU A 269 -17.23 7.22 4.36
C GLU A 269 -15.89 7.42 3.64
N TYR A 270 -14.78 7.53 4.39
CA TYR A 270 -13.42 7.61 3.86
C TYR A 270 -12.58 6.54 4.51
N LEU A 271 -11.88 5.74 3.71
CA LEU A 271 -10.93 4.75 4.19
C LEU A 271 -9.74 4.62 3.25
N ASP A 272 -8.63 4.16 3.80
CA ASP A 272 -7.45 3.73 3.08
C ASP A 272 -6.75 2.62 3.89
N VAL A 273 -5.97 1.78 3.21
CA VAL A 273 -5.24 0.66 3.83
C VAL A 273 -3.79 0.70 3.40
N ALA A 274 -2.89 0.57 4.37
CA ALA A 274 -1.46 0.50 4.11
C ALA A 274 -0.85 -0.77 4.72
N SER A 275 0.13 -1.34 4.04
CA SER A 275 0.95 -2.45 4.53
C SER A 275 2.32 -2.48 3.84
N TYR A 276 2.51 -3.35 2.84
CA TYR A 276 3.75 -3.54 2.11
C TYR A 276 3.70 -2.92 0.70
N ALA A 277 4.74 -2.17 0.34
CA ALA A 277 4.93 -1.61 -0.98
C ALA A 277 5.99 -2.41 -1.77
N ALA A 278 5.55 -3.22 -2.73
CA ALA A 278 6.42 -4.13 -3.48
C ALA A 278 7.57 -3.45 -4.24
N SER A 279 7.37 -2.22 -4.71
CA SER A 279 8.38 -1.46 -5.47
C SER A 279 9.56 -1.00 -4.61
N THR A 280 9.31 -0.64 -3.36
CA THR A 280 10.30 -0.07 -2.44
C THR A 280 10.76 -1.06 -1.38
N GLY A 281 10.02 -2.15 -1.17
CA GLY A 281 10.25 -3.13 -0.12
C GLY A 281 9.94 -2.59 1.28
N ILE A 282 9.20 -1.49 1.37
CA ILE A 282 8.82 -0.88 2.65
C ILE A 282 7.57 -1.58 3.17
N SER A 283 7.59 -1.93 4.45
CA SER A 283 6.44 -2.47 5.18
C SER A 283 6.28 -1.76 6.52
N ILE A 284 5.13 -1.99 7.16
CA ILE A 284 4.88 -1.53 8.53
C ILE A 284 5.79 -2.26 9.52
N CYS A 285 5.92 -3.57 9.37
CA CYS A 285 6.81 -4.44 10.14
C CYS A 285 7.57 -5.39 9.22
N GLU A 286 8.77 -5.79 9.65
CA GLU A 286 9.65 -6.68 8.86
C GLU A 286 9.06 -8.09 8.67
N ASP A 287 8.08 -8.48 9.48
CA ASP A 287 7.37 -9.76 9.35
C ASP A 287 6.47 -9.81 8.12
N ASN A 288 6.11 -8.64 7.54
CA ASN A 288 5.14 -8.52 6.46
C ASN A 288 3.84 -9.30 6.77
N GLU A 289 3.39 -9.21 8.02
CA GLU A 289 2.13 -9.81 8.49
C GLU A 289 1.17 -8.76 9.07
N THR A 290 1.49 -7.47 9.00
CA THR A 290 0.71 -6.39 9.62
C THR A 290 0.23 -5.38 8.59
N PHE A 291 -0.95 -4.81 8.83
CA PHE A 291 -1.51 -3.72 8.05
C PHE A 291 -2.25 -2.74 8.96
N VAL A 292 -2.48 -1.53 8.45
CA VAL A 292 -3.27 -0.49 9.12
C VAL A 292 -4.40 -0.06 8.21
N ILE A 293 -5.56 0.17 8.81
CA ILE A 293 -6.71 0.78 8.15
C ILE A 293 -6.86 2.17 8.74
N ALA A 294 -6.76 3.20 7.90
CA ALA A 294 -7.09 4.57 8.26
C ALA A 294 -8.49 4.87 7.75
N PHE A 295 -9.33 5.49 8.57
CA PHE A 295 -10.68 5.86 8.16
C PHE A 295 -11.11 7.16 8.82
N ALA A 296 -12.02 7.89 8.20
CA ALA A 296 -12.43 9.20 8.68
C ALA A 296 -13.91 9.49 8.46
N ASN A 297 -14.45 10.36 9.31
CA ASN A 297 -15.75 10.97 9.13
C ASN A 297 -15.70 12.45 9.54
N SER A 298 -16.86 13.12 9.51
CA SER A 298 -16.99 14.51 9.92
C SER A 298 -16.56 14.82 11.37
N SER A 299 -16.38 13.79 12.21
CA SER A 299 -15.93 13.94 13.60
C SER A 299 -14.43 13.76 13.80
N GLY A 300 -13.70 13.16 12.85
CA GLY A 300 -12.26 12.95 12.93
C GLY A 300 -11.75 11.78 12.09
N GLY A 301 -10.43 11.58 12.14
CA GLY A 301 -9.74 10.43 11.57
C GLY A 301 -9.33 9.42 12.64
N TYR A 302 -9.33 8.15 12.27
CA TYR A 302 -9.09 6.99 13.11
C TYR A 302 -8.12 6.05 12.40
N ILE A 303 -7.38 5.26 13.18
CA ILE A 303 -6.47 4.24 12.67
C ILE A 303 -6.67 3.00 13.53
N GLU A 304 -6.98 1.89 12.87
CA GLU A 304 -6.98 0.56 13.47
C GLU A 304 -5.87 -0.26 12.80
N SER A 305 -5.36 -1.27 13.50
CA SER A 305 -4.19 -2.00 13.05
C SER A 305 -4.30 -3.48 13.35
N TYR A 306 -3.92 -4.32 12.40
CA TYR A 306 -4.25 -5.74 12.40
C TYR A 306 -3.07 -6.59 11.93
N TYR A 307 -3.06 -7.83 12.40
CA TYR A 307 -2.33 -8.91 11.75
C TYR A 307 -3.11 -9.45 10.56
N SER A 308 -2.42 -10.11 9.64
CA SER A 308 -3.00 -10.75 8.45
C SER A 308 -4.11 -11.74 8.76
N ASN A 309 -4.12 -12.35 9.95
CA ASN A 309 -5.18 -13.27 10.38
C ASN A 309 -6.45 -12.55 10.89
N GLY A 310 -6.52 -11.22 10.81
CA GLY A 310 -7.64 -10.40 11.27
C GLY A 310 -7.62 -10.05 12.76
N SER A 311 -6.67 -10.56 13.54
CA SER A 311 -6.54 -10.18 14.95
C SER A 311 -5.91 -8.80 15.11
N MET A 312 -6.36 -8.05 16.12
CA MET A 312 -5.81 -6.72 16.45
C MET A 312 -4.30 -6.77 16.71
N TRP A 313 -3.56 -5.92 16.00
CA TRP A 313 -2.16 -5.64 16.25
C TRP A 313 -2.05 -4.48 17.25
N ASN A 314 -1.07 -4.55 18.16
CA ASN A 314 -0.89 -3.55 19.22
C ASN A 314 0.06 -2.41 18.83
N GLY A 315 0.44 -2.32 17.55
CA GLY A 315 1.37 -1.32 17.04
C GLY A 315 2.85 -1.61 17.35
N ILE A 316 3.20 -2.79 17.87
CA ILE A 316 4.58 -3.20 18.13
C ILE A 316 4.99 -4.25 17.12
N CYS A 317 5.93 -3.92 16.24
CA CYS A 317 6.52 -4.90 15.35
C CYS A 317 7.24 -5.93 16.19
N LEU A 318 6.92 -7.20 15.97
CA LEU A 318 7.80 -8.26 16.44
C LEU A 318 9.04 -8.13 15.57
N GLU A 319 10.21 -8.02 16.20
CA GLU A 319 11.46 -8.21 15.46
C GLU A 319 11.36 -9.64 14.92
N THR A 320 11.11 -9.77 13.62
CA THR A 320 11.20 -11.07 12.96
C THR A 320 12.65 -11.41 13.07
N ASP A 321 12.99 -12.25 14.04
CA ASP A 321 14.37 -12.64 14.17
C ASP A 321 14.61 -13.82 13.23
N PRO A 322 15.24 -13.61 12.06
CA PRO A 322 15.53 -14.74 11.24
C PRO A 322 16.54 -15.58 12.01
N CYS A 323 16.19 -16.84 12.28
CA CYS A 323 17.16 -17.87 12.62
C CYS A 323 18.14 -18.17 11.46
N ILE A 324 18.20 -17.28 10.46
CA ILE A 324 19.01 -17.31 9.25
C ILE A 324 20.09 -16.23 9.39
N CYS A 325 21.32 -16.62 9.11
CA CYS A 325 22.45 -15.70 9.11
C CYS A 325 22.23 -14.48 8.18
N PRO A 326 22.37 -13.24 8.67
CA PRO A 326 22.25 -12.03 7.85
C PRO A 326 23.49 -11.75 6.97
N GLY A 327 24.57 -12.54 7.12
CA GLY A 327 25.77 -12.44 6.32
C GLY A 327 26.80 -11.39 6.78
N LEU A 328 27.83 -11.19 5.94
CA LEU A 328 29.05 -10.47 6.31
C LEU A 328 28.81 -8.99 6.61
N ASN A 329 29.32 -8.53 7.76
CA ASN A 329 29.25 -7.17 8.31
C ASN A 329 27.85 -6.71 8.73
N ASN A 330 26.91 -7.63 8.96
CA ASN A 330 25.60 -7.32 9.51
C ASN A 330 25.50 -7.75 10.97
N ASN A 331 24.80 -6.96 11.79
CA ASN A 331 24.42 -7.43 13.12
C ASN A 331 23.35 -8.50 12.97
N TRP A 332 23.36 -9.46 13.89
CA TRP A 332 22.35 -10.49 14.00
C TRP A 332 21.80 -10.44 15.42
N GLU A 333 20.58 -9.95 15.58
CA GLU A 333 19.82 -10.20 16.79
C GLU A 333 19.31 -11.64 16.77
N ILE A 334 19.09 -12.28 17.94
CA ILE A 334 18.30 -13.51 18.09
C ILE A 334 17.25 -13.34 19.21
N GLY A 335 15.98 -13.27 18.83
CA GLY A 335 14.80 -13.35 19.68
C GLY A 335 14.71 -14.71 20.35
N LEU A 336 14.94 -14.76 21.66
CA LEU A 336 14.95 -16.04 22.39
C LEU A 336 13.54 -16.65 22.54
N SER A 337 12.49 -15.89 22.28
CA SER A 337 11.11 -16.42 22.17
C SER A 337 10.94 -17.37 21.00
N ASP A 338 11.79 -17.25 19.98
CA ASP A 338 11.55 -17.84 18.67
C ASP A 338 12.09 -19.27 18.59
N ASN A 339 12.77 -19.73 19.65
CA ASN A 339 13.35 -21.07 19.74
C ASN A 339 14.28 -21.38 18.56
N CYS A 340 15.02 -20.37 18.08
CA CYS A 340 15.86 -20.48 16.91
C CYS A 340 16.84 -21.64 16.97
N TYR A 341 16.96 -22.38 15.87
CA TYR A 341 17.98 -23.42 15.69
C TYR A 341 18.90 -23.02 14.53
N ILE A 342 20.10 -22.54 14.86
CA ILE A 342 21.09 -22.05 13.91
C ILE A 342 21.85 -23.25 13.33
N ASP A 343 21.44 -23.74 12.17
CA ASP A 343 21.99 -24.97 11.57
C ASP A 343 22.96 -24.74 10.41
N SER A 344 23.25 -23.47 10.09
CA SER A 344 24.15 -23.08 9.01
C SER A 344 25.23 -22.13 9.51
N ASP A 345 26.45 -22.31 8.98
CA ASP A 345 27.58 -21.47 9.32
C ASP A 345 27.29 -20.00 8.95
N CYS A 346 27.62 -19.08 9.84
CA CYS A 346 27.34 -17.67 9.69
C CYS A 346 28.58 -16.82 9.91
N ASP A 347 28.96 -16.02 8.92
CA ASP A 347 30.04 -15.04 9.04
C ASP A 347 29.46 -13.62 9.09
N LEU A 348 29.50 -13.00 10.26
CA LEU A 348 29.06 -11.62 10.50
C LEU A 348 30.21 -10.62 10.32
N GLY A 349 31.47 -11.03 10.14
CA GLY A 349 32.62 -10.13 10.00
C GLY A 349 32.71 -9.12 11.15
N THR A 350 32.48 -7.84 10.85
CA THR A 350 32.45 -6.76 11.87
C THR A 350 31.10 -6.62 12.60
N GLY A 351 30.10 -7.40 12.22
CA GLY A 351 28.78 -7.44 12.84
C GLY A 351 28.77 -8.14 14.20
N LYS A 352 27.75 -7.86 15.00
CA LYS A 352 27.55 -8.38 16.36
C LYS A 352 26.43 -9.41 16.39
N LEU A 353 26.60 -10.49 17.14
CA LEU A 353 25.52 -11.37 17.54
C LEU A 353 24.94 -10.87 18.87
N SER A 354 23.66 -10.53 18.92
CA SER A 354 22.94 -10.12 20.13
C SER A 354 21.72 -10.99 20.37
N PHE A 355 21.13 -10.90 21.56
CA PHE A 355 19.94 -11.66 21.93
C PHE A 355 18.94 -10.75 22.64
N THR A 356 17.66 -11.01 22.43
CA THR A 356 16.57 -10.27 23.11
C THR A 356 15.50 -11.23 23.61
N GLY A 357 14.58 -10.69 24.41
CA GLY A 357 13.45 -11.43 24.96
C GLY A 357 13.83 -12.47 26.01
N THR A 358 12.96 -13.48 26.16
CA THR A 358 13.14 -14.62 27.08
C THR A 358 12.86 -15.91 26.33
N GLY A 359 13.49 -17.01 26.74
CA GLY A 359 13.31 -18.30 26.10
C GLY A 359 14.64 -18.94 25.77
N THR A 360 14.70 -19.62 24.63
CA THR A 360 15.87 -20.41 24.24
C THR A 360 16.25 -20.20 22.79
N ALA A 361 17.54 -20.25 22.48
CA ALA A 361 18.05 -20.43 21.13
C ALA A 361 19.08 -21.54 21.15
N THR A 362 19.25 -22.26 20.05
CA THR A 362 20.23 -23.33 19.89
C THR A 362 21.15 -23.00 18.74
N CYS A 363 22.44 -22.91 19.04
CA CYS A 363 23.48 -22.85 18.04
C CYS A 363 23.89 -24.26 17.65
N GLY A 364 23.79 -24.57 16.36
CA GLY A 364 24.16 -25.83 15.72
C GLY A 364 25.29 -25.73 14.69
N ALA A 365 25.83 -24.54 14.46
CA ALA A 365 26.79 -24.25 13.41
C ALA A 365 27.87 -23.25 13.84
N ASN A 366 28.85 -22.98 12.97
CA ASN A 366 29.92 -22.03 13.29
C ASN A 366 29.43 -20.59 13.09
N ILE A 367 29.63 -19.72 14.08
CA ILE A 367 29.31 -18.30 13.98
C ILE A 367 30.57 -17.47 14.15
N TYR A 368 30.87 -16.58 13.20
CA TYR A 368 31.97 -15.64 13.27
C TYR A 368 31.41 -14.24 13.50
N THR A 369 31.80 -13.58 14.59
CA THR A 369 31.26 -12.28 14.99
C THR A 369 32.31 -11.40 15.66
N SER A 370 32.12 -10.09 15.64
CA SER A 370 32.95 -9.14 16.40
C SER A 370 32.56 -9.06 17.88
N SER A 371 31.36 -9.52 18.25
CA SER A 371 30.84 -9.42 19.62
C SER A 371 29.73 -10.44 19.84
N LEU A 372 29.72 -11.06 21.02
CA LEU A 372 28.65 -11.93 21.48
C LEU A 372 27.89 -11.24 22.62
N GLY A 373 26.61 -10.95 22.39
CA GLY A 373 25.68 -10.39 23.37
C GLY A 373 25.29 -11.39 24.45
N ASP A 374 24.87 -10.88 25.60
CA ASP A 374 24.31 -11.69 26.69
C ASP A 374 22.86 -12.05 26.36
N PRO A 375 22.45 -13.34 26.43
CA PRO A 375 21.05 -13.78 26.36
C PRO A 375 20.11 -13.11 27.37
N GLY A 376 20.66 -12.48 28.41
CA GLY A 376 19.88 -11.74 29.39
C GLY A 376 19.16 -12.64 30.40
N SER A 377 18.44 -12.01 31.33
CA SER A 377 17.74 -12.72 32.41
C SER A 377 16.54 -13.49 31.88
N GLY A 378 16.62 -14.82 31.88
CA GLY A 378 15.55 -15.70 31.38
C GLY A 378 15.76 -16.15 29.94
N GLY A 379 16.86 -15.72 29.31
CA GLY A 379 17.35 -16.23 28.04
C GLY A 379 18.34 -17.38 28.22
N THR A 380 18.32 -18.36 27.33
CA THR A 380 19.32 -19.44 27.28
C THR A 380 19.78 -19.69 25.85
N LEU A 381 21.08 -19.53 25.59
CA LEU A 381 21.70 -20.01 24.36
C LEU A 381 22.29 -21.41 24.61
N PHE A 382 21.72 -22.43 23.96
CA PHE A 382 22.28 -23.76 23.89
C PHE A 382 23.35 -23.82 22.81
N ILE A 383 24.54 -24.30 23.18
CA ILE A 383 25.62 -24.58 22.24
C ILE A 383 25.67 -26.10 22.07
N ASP A 384 25.33 -26.59 20.88
CA ASP A 384 25.40 -28.02 20.61
C ASP A 384 26.84 -28.48 20.32
N SER A 385 27.02 -29.75 19.95
CA SER A 385 28.35 -30.31 19.65
C SER A 385 28.96 -29.85 18.33
N THR A 386 28.16 -29.28 17.42
CA THR A 386 28.59 -28.81 16.10
C THR A 386 28.79 -27.30 16.06
N CYS A 387 28.31 -26.57 17.07
CA CYS A 387 28.47 -25.13 17.17
C CYS A 387 29.83 -24.70 17.72
N THR A 388 30.43 -23.71 17.05
CA THR A 388 31.56 -22.94 17.56
C THR A 388 31.32 -21.46 17.29
N ILE A 389 31.36 -20.62 18.33
CA ILE A 389 31.24 -19.16 18.18
C ILE A 389 32.64 -18.53 18.28
N PHE A 390 33.10 -17.94 17.19
CA PHE A 390 34.34 -17.19 17.09
C PHE A 390 34.05 -15.71 17.31
N VAL A 391 34.61 -15.15 18.39
CA VAL A 391 34.53 -13.71 18.70
C VAL A 391 35.90 -13.08 18.49
N SER A 392 36.03 -12.18 17.52
CA SER A 392 37.32 -11.61 17.10
C SER A 392 37.42 -10.09 17.23
#